data_AF-A0A2G5SEX0-F1
#
_entry.id   AF-A0A2G5SEX0-F1
#
_cell.length_a   1.000
_cell.length_b   1.000
_cell.length_c   1.000
_cell.angle_alpha   90.00
_cell.angle_beta   90.00
_cell.angle_gamma   90.00
#
_symmetry.space_group_name_H-M   'P 1'
#
loop_
_entity.id
_entity.type
_entity.pdbx_description
1 polymer ?
#
loop_
_entity_poly.entity_id
_entity_poly.type
_entity_poly.pdbx_seq_one_letter_code
_entity_poly.pdbx_strand_id
1 'polypeptide(L)'
;MIKLVGGENIISTDTDSIIYAIPNGASDPLNKEGGSLGPKTYCYKEELSPDEEKVVRKAKGVTINSEVDRKITFEAMKRMVDEALNGVEDRSMEEFGQFTMKRDKDHNVYAVQMKKQFRFTFNKRRVLPDGSTLPFGYCD
;
A
#
# COMPACT_ATOMS: atom_id res chain seq x y z
N MET A 1 21.67 -6.60 -10.12
CA MET A 1 21.33 -5.83 -11.33
C MET A 1 20.60 -4.58 -10.88
N ILE A 2 21.16 -3.38 -11.08
CA ILE A 2 20.52 -2.11 -10.75
C ILE A 2 19.74 -1.67 -11.99
N LYS A 3 18.42 -1.45 -11.85
CA LYS A 3 17.56 -0.98 -12.94
C LYS A 3 17.18 0.47 -12.66
N LEU A 4 17.31 1.34 -13.66
CA LEU A 4 17.00 2.75 -13.53
C LEU A 4 15.47 2.93 -13.54
N VAL A 5 14.96 3.52 -12.48
CA VAL A 5 13.56 3.97 -12.36
C VAL A 5 13.62 5.48 -12.23
N GLY A 6 13.00 6.21 -13.17
CA GLY A 6 12.94 7.68 -13.10
C GLY A 6 12.27 8.15 -11.81
N GLY A 7 12.78 9.24 -11.22
CA GLY A 7 12.30 9.73 -9.91
C GLY A 7 10.81 10.10 -9.92
N GLU A 8 10.31 10.54 -11.07
CA GLU A 8 8.91 10.83 -11.36
C GLU A 8 7.99 9.61 -11.26
N ASN A 9 8.54 8.40 -11.43
CA ASN A 9 7.79 7.16 -11.38
C ASN A 9 7.73 6.56 -9.97
N ILE A 10 8.52 7.06 -9.02
CA ILE A 10 8.60 6.49 -7.68
C ILE A 10 7.34 6.84 -6.88
N ILE A 11 6.56 5.83 -6.48
CA ILE A 11 5.37 5.93 -5.63
C ILE A 11 5.77 5.97 -4.15
N SER A 12 6.67 5.07 -3.73
CA SER A 12 7.10 4.95 -2.34
C SER A 12 8.55 4.47 -2.25
N THR A 13 9.27 4.93 -1.22
CA THR A 13 10.60 4.45 -0.86
C THR A 13 10.59 3.99 0.60
N ASP A 14 11.07 2.79 0.88
CA ASP A 14 11.41 2.31 2.21
C ASP A 14 12.92 2.01 2.28
N THR A 15 13.41 1.60 3.46
CA THR A 15 14.85 1.39 3.69
C THR A 15 15.53 0.50 2.64
N ASP A 16 14.85 -0.55 2.19
CA ASP A 16 15.38 -1.59 1.31
C ASP A 16 14.54 -1.82 0.04
N SER A 17 13.52 -0.99 -0.20
CA SER A 17 12.56 -1.20 -1.28
C SER A 17 12.04 0.10 -1.86
N ILE A 18 11.77 0.08 -3.17
CA ILE A 18 11.05 1.13 -3.86
C ILE A 18 9.82 0.54 -4.52
N ILE A 19 8.76 1.34 -4.63
CA ILE A 19 7.55 1.07 -5.38
C ILE A 19 7.47 2.15 -6.43
N TYR A 20 7.24 1.76 -7.68
CA TYR A 20 7.18 2.68 -8.81
C TYR A 20 6.03 2.33 -9.76
N ALA A 21 5.55 3.33 -10.48
CA ALA A 21 4.63 3.17 -11.59
C ALA A 21 5.42 2.92 -12.88
N ILE A 22 4.83 2.19 -13.82
CA ILE A 22 5.39 2.04 -15.16
C ILE A 22 4.58 2.94 -16.09
N PRO A 23 5.23 3.84 -16.85
CA PRO A 23 4.54 4.67 -17.83
C PRO A 23 3.75 3.80 -18.82
N ASN A 24 2.58 4.28 -19.23
CA ASN A 24 1.74 3.57 -20.20
C ASN A 24 2.53 3.22 -21.48
N GLY A 25 2.54 1.94 -21.84
CA GLY A 25 3.26 1.42 -23.00
C GLY A 25 4.74 1.11 -22.77
N ALA A 26 5.30 1.38 -21.59
CA ALA A 26 6.65 0.96 -21.23
C ALA A 26 6.66 -0.50 -20.73
N SER A 27 7.76 -1.22 -20.98
CA SER A 27 7.94 -2.56 -20.43
C SER A 27 8.30 -2.50 -18.95
N ASP A 28 7.62 -3.29 -18.12
CA ASP A 28 8.00 -3.40 -16.72
C ASP A 28 9.32 -4.16 -16.60
N PRO A 29 10.38 -3.54 -16.05
CA PRO A 29 11.60 -4.26 -15.79
C PRO A 29 11.44 -5.43 -14.80
N LEU A 30 10.43 -5.46 -13.94
CA LEU A 30 10.26 -6.50 -12.92
C LEU A 30 9.09 -7.46 -13.18
N ASN A 31 8.22 -7.17 -14.16
CA ASN A 31 6.98 -7.88 -14.46
C ASN A 31 6.12 -8.16 -13.21
N LYS A 32 5.89 -7.14 -12.38
CA LYS A 32 5.13 -7.24 -11.13
C LYS A 32 3.89 -6.36 -11.20
N GLU A 33 2.71 -6.97 -11.04
CA GLU A 33 1.47 -6.23 -10.81
C GLU A 33 1.37 -5.84 -9.33
N GLY A 34 1.04 -4.59 -9.03
CA GLY A 34 0.91 -4.16 -7.64
C GLY A 34 0.35 -2.76 -7.46
N GLY A 35 0.27 -2.35 -6.20
CA GLY A 35 -0.25 -1.04 -5.82
C GLY A 35 0.12 -0.66 -4.39
N SER A 36 -0.04 0.62 -4.07
CA SER A 36 0.18 1.17 -2.74
C SER A 36 -1.02 1.98 -2.28
N LEU A 37 -1.42 1.77 -1.02
CA LEU A 37 -2.46 2.55 -0.36
C LEU A 37 -1.91 3.70 0.46
N GLY A 38 -0.59 3.84 0.52
CA GLY A 38 0.08 4.84 1.35
C GLY A 38 1.49 4.41 1.77
N PRO A 39 2.21 5.27 2.50
CA PRO A 39 3.56 4.97 2.96
C PRO A 39 3.61 3.67 3.75
N LYS A 40 4.48 2.74 3.32
CA LYS A 40 4.70 1.42 3.96
C LYS A 40 3.46 0.51 3.98
N THR A 41 2.51 0.77 3.07
CA THR A 41 1.34 -0.09 2.84
C THR A 41 1.18 -0.37 1.35
N TYR A 42 1.48 -1.59 0.94
CA TYR A 42 1.54 -2.00 -0.47
C TYR A 42 1.36 -3.50 -0.67
N CYS A 43 0.98 -3.88 -1.88
CA CYS A 43 0.88 -5.26 -2.31
C CYS A 43 1.39 -5.44 -3.73
N TYR A 44 1.90 -6.62 -4.03
CA TYR A 44 2.30 -7.00 -5.38
C TYR A 44 2.18 -8.52 -5.58
N LYS A 45 1.99 -8.93 -6.82
CA LYS A 45 2.11 -10.31 -7.28
C LYS A 45 3.53 -10.53 -7.79
N GLU A 46 4.10 -11.66 -7.44
CA GLU A 46 5.41 -12.11 -7.86
C GLU A 46 5.25 -13.47 -8.54
N GLU A 47 5.56 -13.53 -9.84
CA GLU A 47 5.65 -14.78 -10.58
C GLU A 47 6.91 -15.52 -10.13
N LEU A 48 6.74 -16.66 -9.47
CA LEU A 48 7.84 -17.54 -9.05
C LEU A 48 8.18 -18.54 -10.17
N SER A 49 7.16 -19.00 -10.89
CA SER A 49 7.23 -19.84 -12.09
C SER A 49 5.98 -19.62 -12.96
N PRO A 50 5.91 -20.14 -14.20
CA PRO A 50 4.75 -19.93 -15.08
C PRO A 50 3.40 -20.33 -14.47
N ASP A 51 3.39 -21.28 -13.52
CA ASP A 51 2.18 -21.78 -12.87
C ASP A 51 2.09 -21.41 -11.38
N GLU A 52 3.05 -20.61 -10.87
CA GLU A 52 3.13 -20.26 -9.45
C GLU A 52 3.24 -18.74 -9.25
N GLU A 53 2.16 -18.17 -8.73
CA GLU A 53 2.09 -16.77 -8.31
C GLU A 53 2.13 -16.66 -6.79
N LYS A 54 2.94 -15.73 -6.27
CA LYS A 54 2.96 -15.34 -4.87
C LYS A 54 2.42 -13.93 -4.69
N VAL A 55 1.37 -13.80 -3.88
CA VAL A 55 0.84 -12.50 -3.45
C VAL A 55 1.57 -12.04 -2.20
N VAL A 56 2.26 -10.90 -2.28
CA VAL A 56 2.89 -10.26 -1.13
C VAL A 56 2.07 -9.03 -0.72
N ARG A 57 1.77 -8.94 0.58
CA ARG A 57 1.07 -7.81 1.20
C ARG A 57 1.88 -7.32 2.39
N LYS A 58 2.15 -6.00 2.43
CA LYS A 58 2.85 -5.34 3.52
C LYS A 58 2.02 -4.16 3.99
N ALA A 59 1.72 -4.10 5.28
CA ALA A 59 0.91 -3.04 5.88
C ALA A 59 1.50 -2.66 7.24
N LYS A 60 2.21 -1.53 7.31
CA LYS A 60 2.76 -1.06 8.59
C LYS A 60 1.64 -0.62 9.53
N GLY A 61 1.77 -1.00 10.80
CA GLY A 61 0.81 -0.63 11.83
C GLY A 61 -0.41 -1.54 11.88
N VAL A 62 -0.42 -2.64 11.13
CA VAL A 62 -1.44 -3.69 11.21
C VAL A 62 -0.74 -5.04 11.38
N THR A 63 -1.16 -5.83 12.36
CA THR A 63 -0.76 -7.24 12.45
C THR A 63 -1.64 -8.05 11.51
N ILE A 64 -1.05 -8.68 10.48
CA ILE A 64 -1.76 -9.56 9.55
C ILE A 64 -2.03 -10.90 10.25
N ASN A 65 -3.14 -10.95 10.99
CA ASN A 65 -3.69 -12.18 11.56
C ASN A 65 -4.72 -12.80 10.59
N SER A 66 -5.33 -13.92 10.95
CA SER A 66 -6.30 -14.61 10.06
C SER A 66 -7.53 -13.76 9.71
N GLU A 67 -8.00 -12.87 10.59
CA GLU A 67 -9.12 -11.97 10.29
C GLU A 67 -8.71 -10.93 9.24
N VAL A 68 -7.57 -10.28 9.48
CA VAL A 68 -7.01 -9.25 8.59
C VAL A 68 -6.66 -9.85 7.23
N ASP A 69 -6.08 -11.05 7.21
CA ASP A 69 -5.66 -11.74 5.99
C ASP A 69 -6.82 -11.99 5.03
N ARG A 70 -8.02 -12.27 5.57
CA ARG A 70 -9.26 -12.46 4.79
C ARG A 70 -9.87 -11.15 4.27
N LYS A 71 -9.59 -10.03 4.93
CA LYS A 71 -10.16 -8.71 4.60
C LYS A 71 -9.24 -7.89 3.68
N ILE A 72 -7.95 -7.87 3.98
CA ILE A 72 -6.93 -7.16 3.20
C ILE A 72 -6.35 -8.11 2.16
N THR A 73 -7.13 -8.44 1.13
CA THR A 73 -6.64 -9.21 -0.02
C THR A 73 -6.00 -8.30 -1.07
N PHE A 74 -5.31 -8.87 -2.07
CA PHE A 74 -4.77 -8.09 -3.18
C PHE A 74 -5.87 -7.35 -3.94
N GLU A 75 -6.99 -8.02 -4.17
CA GLU A 75 -8.17 -7.51 -4.87
C GLU A 75 -8.83 -6.37 -4.08
N ALA A 76 -8.93 -6.51 -2.76
CA ALA A 76 -9.45 -5.45 -1.89
C ALA A 76 -8.55 -4.20 -1.94
N MET A 77 -7.23 -4.38 -1.88
CA MET A 77 -6.28 -3.27 -1.98
C MET A 77 -6.31 -2.62 -3.37
N LYS A 78 -6.39 -3.41 -4.44
CA LYS A 78 -6.50 -2.91 -5.82
C LYS A 78 -7.78 -2.08 -5.99
N ARG A 79 -8.93 -2.58 -5.52
CA ARG A 79 -10.20 -1.85 -5.54
C ARG A 79 -10.08 -0.48 -4.86
N MET A 80 -9.45 -0.41 -3.69
CA MET A 80 -9.24 0.87 -2.98
C MET A 80 -8.35 1.86 -3.75
N VAL A 81 -7.37 1.37 -4.51
CA VAL A 81 -6.58 2.22 -5.42
C VAL A 81 -7.45 2.71 -6.57
N ASP A 82 -8.19 1.82 -7.23
CA ASP A 82 -9.05 2.15 -8.37
C ASP A 82 -10.11 3.19 -7.99
N GLU A 83 -10.75 3.05 -6.83
CA GLU A 83 -11.70 4.04 -6.30
C GLU A 83 -11.07 5.41 -6.08
N ALA A 84 -9.82 5.45 -5.60
CA ALA A 84 -9.09 6.69 -5.41
C ALA A 84 -8.73 7.37 -6.74
N LEU A 85 -8.33 6.59 -7.75
CA LEU A 85 -7.99 7.09 -9.09
C LEU A 85 -9.22 7.57 -9.86
N ASN A 86 -10.34 6.84 -9.74
CA ASN A 86 -11.60 7.18 -10.40
C ASN A 86 -12.39 8.28 -9.68
N GLY A 87 -11.83 8.86 -8.61
CA GLY A 87 -12.46 9.98 -7.90
C GLY A 87 -13.77 9.61 -7.19
N VAL A 88 -13.92 8.34 -6.78
CA VAL A 88 -15.10 7.89 -6.03
C VAL A 88 -15.18 8.66 -4.71
N GLU A 89 -16.35 9.25 -4.42
CA GLU A 89 -16.58 10.03 -3.21
C GLU A 89 -16.59 9.15 -1.94
N ASP A 90 -17.32 8.03 -1.98
CA ASP A 90 -17.40 7.06 -0.89
C ASP A 90 -16.47 5.86 -1.15
N ARG A 91 -15.25 5.95 -0.62
CA ARG A 91 -14.20 4.95 -0.85
C ARG A 91 -14.29 3.81 0.16
N SER A 92 -14.03 2.60 -0.33
CA SER A 92 -13.94 1.37 0.45
C SER A 92 -12.98 1.52 1.63
N MET A 93 -13.38 0.93 2.76
CA MET A 93 -12.59 0.84 3.97
C MET A 93 -12.86 -0.50 4.64
N GLU A 94 -11.79 -1.15 5.12
CA GLU A 94 -11.90 -2.36 5.94
C GLU A 94 -11.75 -2.01 7.42
N GLU A 95 -12.53 -2.65 8.27
CA GLU A 95 -12.43 -2.52 9.72
C GLU A 95 -12.16 -3.87 10.38
N PHE A 96 -11.21 -3.92 11.30
CA PHE A 96 -10.85 -5.15 12.01
C PHE A 96 -10.30 -4.85 13.41
N GLY A 97 -10.39 -5.86 14.27
CA GLY A 97 -9.86 -5.80 15.63
C GLY A 97 -8.34 -6.01 15.66
N GLN A 98 -7.66 -5.25 16.51
CA GLN A 98 -6.23 -5.39 16.78
C GLN A 98 -5.99 -5.29 18.27
N PHE A 99 -5.17 -6.21 18.79
CA PHE A 99 -4.62 -6.05 20.13
C PHE A 99 -3.43 -5.10 20.07
N THR A 100 -3.38 -4.15 21.01
CA THR A 100 -2.25 -3.23 21.16
C THR A 100 -1.90 -3.07 22.62
N MET A 101 -0.64 -2.73 22.87
CA MET A 101 -0.14 -2.46 24.22
C MET A 101 -0.19 -0.95 24.44
N LYS A 102 -0.93 -0.51 25.47
CA LYS A 102 -0.96 0.89 25.90
C LYS A 102 -0.23 1.02 27.22
N ARG A 103 0.54 2.09 27.34
CA ARG A 103 1.19 2.49 28.58
C ARG A 103 0.46 3.72 29.14
N ASP A 104 0.12 3.69 30.42
CA ASP A 104 -0.44 4.85 31.11
C ASP A 104 0.68 5.82 31.57
N LYS A 105 0.30 6.85 32.33
CA LYS A 105 1.25 7.83 32.89
C LYS A 105 2.14 7.24 33.98
N ASP A 106 1.66 6.20 34.68
CA ASP A 106 2.36 5.52 35.77
C ASP A 106 3.22 4.34 35.27
N HIS A 107 3.36 4.22 33.95
CA HIS A 107 4.13 3.18 33.26
C HIS A 107 3.54 1.76 33.35
N ASN A 108 2.28 1.60 33.77
CA ASN A 108 1.59 0.32 33.67
C ASN A 108 1.26 0.00 32.21
N VAL A 109 1.35 -1.27 31.85
CA VAL A 109 1.14 -1.74 30.48
C VAL A 109 -0.12 -2.59 30.42
N TYR A 110 -1.03 -2.22 29.51
CA TYR A 110 -2.30 -2.89 29.31
C TYR A 110 -2.41 -3.44 27.89
N ALA A 111 -2.83 -4.69 27.77
CA ALA A 111 -3.33 -5.22 26.50
C ALA A 111 -4.75 -4.69 26.28
N VAL A 112 -4.95 -3.97 25.19
CA VAL A 112 -6.27 -3.41 24.83
C VAL A 112 -6.66 -3.84 23.43
N GLN A 113 -7.94 -4.14 23.25
CA GLN A 113 -8.52 -4.33 21.92
C GLN A 113 -8.87 -2.97 21.33
N MET A 114 -8.47 -2.74 20.09
CA MET A 114 -8.72 -1.52 19.33
C MET A 114 -9.26 -1.90 17.97
N LYS A 115 -10.26 -1.16 17.47
CA LYS A 115 -10.66 -1.25 16.05
C LYS A 115 -9.71 -0.40 15.21
N LYS A 116 -9.22 -0.95 14.10
CA LYS A 116 -8.46 -0.19 13.10
C LYS A 116 -9.25 -0.10 11.80
N GLN A 117 -9.11 1.06 11.18
CA GLN A 117 -9.62 1.37 9.85
C GLN A 117 -8.47 1.28 8.86
N PHE A 118 -8.65 0.49 7.82
CA PHE A 118 -7.71 0.32 6.72
C PHE A 118 -8.33 0.85 5.43
N ARG A 119 -7.73 1.91 4.89
CA ARG A 119 -8.24 2.63 3.72
C ARG A 119 -7.09 3.27 2.96
N PHE A 120 -7.37 3.74 1.75
CA PHE A 120 -6.44 4.54 0.97
C PHE A 120 -6.05 5.83 1.73
N THR A 121 -4.75 6.04 1.96
CA THR A 121 -4.20 7.16 2.74
C THR A 121 -2.93 7.72 2.07
N PHE A 122 -3.10 8.32 0.90
CA PHE A 122 -2.01 8.88 0.11
C PHE A 122 -1.89 10.40 0.27
N ASN A 123 -1.88 10.88 1.52
CA ASN A 123 -2.01 12.32 1.83
C ASN A 123 -0.74 13.15 1.60
N LYS A 124 0.40 12.52 1.30
CA LYS A 124 1.72 13.18 1.19
C LYS A 124 2.20 13.34 -0.25
N ARG A 125 1.38 12.98 -1.25
CA ARG A 125 1.71 13.10 -2.67
C ARG A 125 0.44 13.43 -3.43
N ARG A 126 0.57 14.12 -4.57
CA ARG A 126 -0.55 14.37 -5.48
C ARG A 126 -0.66 13.19 -6.43
N VAL A 127 -1.76 12.45 -6.36
CA VAL A 127 -2.05 11.35 -7.28
C VAL A 127 -2.66 11.93 -8.56
N LEU A 128 -2.13 11.54 -9.71
CA LEU A 128 -2.61 11.94 -11.02
C LEU A 128 -3.63 10.92 -11.56
N PRO A 129 -4.51 11.31 -12.52
CA PRO A 129 -5.54 10.41 -13.06
C PRO A 129 -5.00 9.12 -13.70
N ASP A 130 -3.76 9.14 -14.17
CA ASP A 130 -3.07 7.99 -14.78
C ASP A 130 -2.40 7.06 -13.74
N GLY A 131 -2.58 7.33 -12.45
CA GLY A 131 -1.97 6.56 -11.35
C GLY A 131 -0.54 6.97 -11.00
N SER A 132 0.08 7.86 -11.78
CA SER A 132 1.37 8.43 -11.41
C SER A 132 1.24 9.40 -10.22
N THR A 133 2.35 9.73 -9.56
CA THR A 133 2.31 10.57 -8.36
C THR A 133 3.38 11.64 -8.36
N LEU A 134 3.00 12.86 -7.99
CA LEU A 134 3.92 13.96 -7.80
C LEU A 134 4.28 14.11 -6.31
N PRO A 135 5.55 14.39 -5.97
CA PRO A 135 5.94 14.64 -4.59
C PRO A 135 5.24 15.90 -4.04
N PHE A 136 5.07 15.95 -2.72
CA PHE A 136 4.59 17.16 -2.05
C PHE A 136 5.54 18.35 -2.34
N GLY A 137 4.97 19.50 -2.72
CA GLY A 137 5.74 20.70 -3.05
C GLY A 137 6.28 20.76 -4.49
N TYR A 138 5.87 19.83 -5.36
CA TYR A 138 6.13 19.97 -6.80
C TYR A 138 5.42 21.22 -7.35
N CYS A 139 6.20 22.12 -7.94
CA CYS A 139 5.73 23.30 -8.66
C CYS A 139 6.08 23.13 -10.14
N ASP A 140 5.12 23.44 -11.02
CA ASP A 140 5.30 23.43 -12.47
C ASP A 140 6.29 24.50 -12.96
#